data_AF-A0AAU4SLV0-F1
#
_entry.id   AF-A0AAU4SLV0-F1
#
_cell.length_a   1.000
_cell.length_b   1.000
_cell.length_c   1.000
_cell.angle_alpha   90.00
_cell.angle_beta   90.00
_cell.angle_gamma   90.00
#
_symmetry.space_group_name_H-M   'P 1'
#
loop_
_entity.id
_entity.type
_entity.pdbx_description
1 polymer ?
#
loop_
_entity_poly.entity_id
_entity_poly.type
_entity_poly.pdbx_seq_one_letter_code
_entity_poly.pdbx_strand_id
1 'polypeptide(L)'
;MTLRIELGRTSESETDRLTYTRAVAITDVCLGQAQLELHRPAEAIETLSAARTTLLDIQDAFDAGRALAWLARAHVAGGAPGEGEEEGRRAVAECDAAGSERWRVAMRYRSSAADALREGVGRTGADGGVRSGPPRTTPSVPAPRSS
;
A
#
# COMPACT_ATOMS: atom_id res chain seq x y z
N MET A 1 37.67 -36.48 10.95
CA MET A 1 37.30 -35.49 9.91
C MET A 1 35.82 -35.64 9.57
N THR A 2 34.96 -35.65 10.59
CA THR A 2 33.53 -36.04 10.49
C THR A 2 32.65 -34.97 11.14
N LEU A 3 33.14 -34.39 12.24
CA LEU A 3 32.52 -33.26 12.94
C LEU A 3 32.25 -32.04 12.05
N ARG A 4 33.12 -31.75 11.07
CA ARG A 4 32.98 -30.58 10.18
C ARG A 4 31.87 -30.75 9.13
N ILE A 5 31.56 -32.00 8.76
CA ILE A 5 30.47 -32.35 7.84
C ILE A 5 29.14 -32.40 8.60
N GLU A 6 29.14 -32.86 9.86
CA GLU A 6 27.98 -32.74 10.75
C GLU A 6 27.66 -31.28 11.09
N LEU A 7 28.68 -30.46 11.39
CA LEU A 7 28.51 -29.02 11.64
C LEU A 7 28.01 -28.25 10.41
N GLY A 8 28.38 -28.68 9.19
CA GLY A 8 27.85 -28.14 7.93
C GLY A 8 26.43 -28.63 7.59
N ARG A 9 25.96 -29.75 8.17
CA ARG A 9 24.55 -30.16 8.12
C ARG A 9 23.71 -29.46 9.19
N THR A 10 24.31 -29.08 10.32
CA THR A 10 23.68 -28.22 11.33
C THR A 10 23.76 -26.73 11.01
N SER A 11 24.52 -26.32 9.96
CA SER A 11 24.63 -24.92 9.52
C SER A 11 23.49 -24.46 8.62
N GLU A 12 22.49 -25.30 8.36
CA GLU A 12 21.15 -24.85 8.00
C GLU A 12 20.24 -25.09 9.20
N SER A 13 20.54 -24.41 10.30
CA SER A 13 19.63 -24.37 11.43
C SER A 13 18.24 -24.00 10.90
N GLU A 14 17.19 -24.65 11.42
CA GLU A 14 15.81 -24.28 11.08
C GLU A 14 15.58 -22.78 11.24
N THR A 15 16.22 -22.17 12.25
CA THR A 15 16.26 -20.72 12.46
C THR A 15 16.89 -19.96 11.29
N ASP A 16 17.99 -20.44 10.71
CA ASP A 16 18.67 -19.78 9.58
C ASP A 16 17.81 -19.86 8.32
N ARG A 17 17.16 -21.01 8.10
CA ARG A 17 16.20 -21.20 7.00
C ARG A 17 14.98 -20.29 7.15
N LEU A 18 14.41 -20.19 8.35
CA LEU A 18 13.31 -19.26 8.65
C LEU A 18 13.73 -17.81 8.46
N THR A 19 14.91 -17.43 8.95
CA THR A 19 15.45 -16.06 8.82
C THR A 19 15.68 -15.70 7.35
N TYR A 20 16.27 -16.59 6.57
CA TYR A 20 16.48 -16.40 5.14
C TYR A 20 15.15 -16.30 4.39
N THR A 21 14.22 -17.23 4.63
CA THR A 21 12.89 -17.24 4.00
C THR A 21 12.13 -15.94 4.29
N ARG A 22 12.16 -15.48 5.54
CA ARG A 22 11.60 -14.20 5.94
C ARG A 22 12.25 -13.03 5.20
N ALA A 23 13.58 -13.00 5.12
CA ALA A 23 14.31 -11.92 4.47
C ALA A 23 13.99 -11.82 2.96
N VAL A 24 13.90 -12.96 2.28
CA VAL A 24 13.46 -13.03 0.87
C VAL A 24 12.05 -12.48 0.73
N ALA A 25 11.10 -12.97 1.52
CA ALA A 25 9.71 -12.52 1.41
C ALA A 25 9.53 -11.03 1.73
N ILE A 26 10.27 -10.48 2.71
CA ILE A 26 10.29 -9.03 2.98
C ILE A 26 10.86 -8.26 1.78
N THR A 27 11.89 -8.79 1.13
CA THR A 27 12.48 -8.18 -0.07
C THR A 27 11.48 -8.18 -1.23
N ASP A 28 10.72 -9.26 -1.40
CA ASP A 28 9.66 -9.34 -2.39
C ASP A 28 8.53 -8.34 -2.10
N VAL A 29 8.21 -8.08 -0.82
CA VAL A 29 7.29 -6.99 -0.46
C VAL A 29 7.83 -5.63 -0.91
N CYS A 30 9.13 -5.37 -0.77
CA CYS A 30 9.76 -4.14 -1.27
C CYS A 30 9.78 -4.09 -2.81
N LEU A 31 10.01 -5.23 -3.48
CA LEU A 31 9.95 -5.31 -4.94
C LEU A 31 8.55 -4.99 -5.46
N GLY A 32 7.51 -5.53 -4.82
CA GLY A 32 6.12 -5.20 -5.13
C GLY A 32 5.80 -3.71 -5.01
N GLN A 33 6.38 -3.03 -4.01
CA GLN A 33 6.25 -1.58 -3.87
C GLN A 33 6.89 -0.84 -5.05
N ALA A 34 8.12 -1.22 -5.43
CA ALA A 34 8.81 -0.62 -6.56
C ALA A 34 8.08 -0.87 -7.89
N GLN A 35 7.51 -2.07 -8.08
CA GLN A 35 6.68 -2.38 -9.26
C GLN A 35 5.45 -1.47 -9.33
N LEU A 36 4.81 -1.15 -8.21
CA LEU A 36 3.71 -0.17 -8.18
C LEU A 36 4.15 1.24 -8.54
N GLU A 37 5.30 1.68 -8.03
CA GLU A 37 5.89 2.99 -8.40
C GLU A 37 6.25 3.07 -9.88
N LEU A 38 6.57 1.92 -10.50
CA LEU A 38 6.84 1.78 -11.92
C LEU A 38 5.58 1.53 -12.78
N HIS A 39 4.38 1.66 -12.21
CA HIS A 39 3.10 1.42 -12.88
C HIS A 39 2.95 0.01 -13.46
N ARG A 40 3.44 -1.01 -12.73
CA ARG A 40 3.34 -2.43 -13.08
C ARG A 40 2.46 -3.18 -12.08
N PRO A 41 1.14 -2.89 -12.03
CA PRO A 41 0.25 -3.46 -11.02
C PRO A 41 0.12 -4.98 -11.12
N ALA A 42 0.13 -5.57 -12.32
CA ALA A 42 0.04 -7.01 -12.49
C ALA A 42 1.25 -7.75 -11.87
N GLU A 43 2.48 -7.30 -12.18
CA GLU A 43 3.70 -7.86 -11.60
C GLU A 43 3.73 -7.68 -10.07
N ALA A 44 3.24 -6.53 -9.58
CA ALA A 44 3.13 -6.27 -8.15
C ALA A 44 2.15 -7.23 -7.46
N ILE A 45 0.97 -7.48 -8.06
CA ILE A 45 -0.02 -8.43 -7.51
C ILE A 45 0.60 -9.82 -7.37
N GLU A 46 1.27 -10.33 -8.40
CA GLU A 46 1.91 -11.64 -8.35
C GLU A 46 3.00 -11.71 -7.27
N THR A 47 3.90 -10.72 -7.25
CA THR A 47 5.03 -10.66 -6.32
C THR A 47 4.57 -10.57 -4.87
N LEU A 48 3.60 -9.68 -4.60
CA LEU A 48 3.08 -9.45 -3.25
C LEU A 48 2.23 -10.64 -2.77
N SER A 49 1.54 -11.34 -3.66
CA SER A 49 0.75 -12.54 -3.33
C SER A 49 1.66 -13.69 -2.90
N ALA A 50 2.74 -13.91 -3.65
CA ALA A 50 3.76 -14.89 -3.31
C ALA A 50 4.42 -14.55 -1.98
N ALA A 51 4.83 -13.29 -1.78
CA ALA A 51 5.43 -12.84 -0.53
C ALA A 51 4.49 -13.05 0.67
N ARG A 52 3.21 -12.69 0.53
CA ARG A 52 2.20 -12.87 1.58
C ARG A 52 2.03 -14.34 1.96
N THR A 53 1.98 -15.23 0.96
CA THR A 53 1.86 -16.68 1.18
C THR A 53 3.04 -17.20 2.00
N THR A 54 4.27 -16.87 1.57
CA THR A 54 5.49 -17.25 2.30
C THR A 54 5.50 -16.74 3.73
N LEU A 55 5.08 -15.51 3.98
CA LEU A 55 5.04 -14.91 5.31
C LEU A 55 4.01 -15.58 6.23
N LEU A 56 2.86 -15.99 5.68
CA LEU A 56 1.87 -16.78 6.42
C LEU A 56 2.40 -18.18 6.76
N ASP A 57 3.09 -18.83 5.84
CA ASP A 57 3.64 -20.17 6.04
C ASP A 57 4.66 -20.21 7.18
N ILE A 58 5.46 -19.14 7.33
CA ILE A 58 6.42 -18.99 8.45
C ILE A 58 5.81 -18.29 9.68
N GLN A 59 4.49 -18.09 9.70
CA GLN A 59 3.74 -17.48 10.80
C GLN A 59 4.16 -16.02 11.13
N ASP A 60 4.69 -15.30 10.16
CA ASP A 60 4.95 -13.85 10.26
C ASP A 60 3.69 -13.06 9.89
N ALA A 61 2.70 -13.10 10.78
CA ALA A 61 1.43 -12.40 10.60
C ALA A 61 1.59 -10.89 10.39
N PHE A 62 2.63 -10.28 10.95
CA PHE A 62 2.87 -8.85 10.86
C PHE A 62 3.30 -8.46 9.43
N ASP A 63 4.35 -9.09 8.91
CA ASP A 63 4.82 -8.78 7.55
C ASP A 63 3.83 -9.29 6.49
N ALA A 64 3.08 -10.37 6.76
CA ALA A 64 1.98 -10.84 5.90
C ALA A 64 0.84 -9.81 5.77
N GLY A 65 0.45 -9.18 6.88
CA GLY A 65 -0.52 -8.07 6.87
C GLY A 65 -0.02 -6.86 6.07
N ARG A 66 1.28 -6.56 6.15
CA ARG A 66 1.91 -5.52 5.31
C ARG A 66 1.83 -5.87 3.83
N ALA A 67 2.11 -7.12 3.45
CA ALA A 67 1.98 -7.57 2.07
C ALA A 67 0.53 -7.41 1.57
N LEU A 68 -0.47 -7.77 2.38
CA LEU A 68 -1.89 -7.60 2.05
C LEU A 68 -2.29 -6.15 1.79
N ALA A 69 -1.77 -5.22 2.59
CA ALA A 69 -2.04 -3.81 2.38
C ALA A 69 -1.47 -3.29 1.05
N TRP A 70 -0.34 -3.84 0.59
CA TRP A 70 0.22 -3.49 -0.71
C TRP A 70 -0.52 -4.17 -1.85
N LEU A 71 -1.00 -5.41 -1.66
CA LEU A 71 -1.90 -6.09 -2.61
C LEU A 71 -3.16 -5.26 -2.87
N ALA A 72 -3.80 -4.79 -1.80
CA ALA A 72 -4.97 -3.91 -1.92
C ALA A 72 -4.72 -2.71 -2.84
N ARG A 73 -3.54 -2.08 -2.71
CA ARG A 73 -3.13 -0.94 -3.56
C ARG A 73 -2.85 -1.38 -4.99
N ALA A 74 -2.26 -2.56 -5.17
CA ALA A 74 -2.00 -3.12 -6.48
C ALA A 74 -3.29 -3.46 -7.24
N HIS A 75 -4.29 -4.03 -6.57
CA HIS A 75 -5.63 -4.26 -7.13
C HIS A 75 -6.31 -2.94 -7.52
N VAL A 76 -6.27 -1.91 -6.66
CA VAL A 76 -6.79 -0.57 -7.02
C VAL A 76 -6.07 -0.01 -8.26
N ALA A 77 -4.73 -0.07 -8.29
CA ALA A 77 -3.93 0.42 -9.41
C ALA A 77 -4.15 -0.39 -10.70
N GLY A 78 -4.48 -1.68 -10.58
CA GLY A 78 -4.81 -2.58 -11.68
C GLY A 78 -6.26 -2.47 -12.19
N GLY A 79 -7.08 -1.59 -11.61
CA GLY A 79 -8.47 -1.40 -12.02
C GLY A 79 -9.50 -2.29 -11.32
N ALA A 80 -9.12 -2.94 -10.21
CA ALA A 80 -9.99 -3.75 -9.37
C ALA A 80 -10.20 -3.10 -7.98
N PRO A 81 -10.85 -1.92 -7.90
CA PRO A 81 -10.96 -1.19 -6.63
C PRO A 81 -11.81 -1.89 -5.57
N GLY A 82 -12.80 -2.70 -5.97
CA GLY A 82 -13.63 -3.45 -5.02
C GLY A 82 -12.85 -4.54 -4.28
N GLU A 83 -11.99 -5.28 -4.99
CA GLU A 83 -11.07 -6.25 -4.38
C GLU A 83 -10.09 -5.54 -3.45
N GLY A 84 -9.52 -4.43 -3.91
CA GLY A 84 -8.58 -3.65 -3.11
C GLY A 84 -9.18 -3.07 -1.83
N GLU A 85 -10.45 -2.63 -1.83
CA GLU A 85 -11.12 -2.16 -0.61
C GLU A 85 -11.30 -3.29 0.41
N GLU A 86 -11.71 -4.47 -0.04
CA GLU A 86 -11.89 -5.63 0.85
C GLU A 86 -10.55 -6.09 1.45
N GLU A 87 -9.53 -6.25 0.62
CA GLU A 87 -8.18 -6.59 1.07
C GLU A 87 -7.61 -5.53 2.01
N GLY A 88 -7.87 -4.24 1.73
CA GLY A 88 -7.46 -3.13 2.59
C GLY A 88 -8.08 -3.21 3.98
N ARG A 89 -9.39 -3.51 4.08
CA ARG A 89 -10.05 -3.72 5.38
C ARG A 89 -9.45 -4.90 6.14
N ARG A 90 -9.20 -6.01 5.45
CA ARG A 90 -8.57 -7.20 6.04
C ARG A 90 -7.16 -6.91 6.53
N ALA A 91 -6.36 -6.17 5.76
CA ALA A 91 -5.00 -5.80 6.16
C ALA A 91 -4.98 -4.96 7.45
N VAL A 92 -5.92 -4.03 7.61
CA VAL A 92 -6.07 -3.25 8.86
C VAL A 92 -6.39 -4.17 10.04
N ALA A 93 -7.37 -5.07 9.87
CA ALA A 93 -7.74 -6.01 10.93
C ALA A 93 -6.60 -6.96 11.32
N GLU A 94 -5.86 -7.50 10.34
CA GLU A 94 -4.71 -8.38 10.57
C GLU A 94 -3.56 -7.63 11.26
N CYS A 95 -3.27 -6.39 10.85
CA CYS A 95 -2.26 -5.55 11.51
C CYS A 95 -2.66 -5.16 12.95
N ASP A 96 -3.94 -4.87 13.18
CA ASP A 96 -4.46 -4.53 14.51
C ASP A 96 -4.36 -5.73 15.47
N ALA A 97 -4.69 -6.93 14.99
CA ALA A 97 -4.51 -8.17 15.75
C ALA A 97 -3.04 -8.47 16.05
N ALA A 98 -2.12 -8.11 15.16
CA ALA A 98 -0.67 -8.26 15.35
C ALA A 98 -0.07 -7.22 16.33
N GLY A 99 -0.82 -6.19 16.75
CA GLY A 99 -0.49 -5.39 17.94
C GLY A 99 0.57 -4.28 17.79
N SER A 100 0.93 -3.83 16.57
CA SER A 100 1.96 -2.78 16.39
C SER A 100 1.39 -1.36 16.33
N GLU A 101 1.38 -0.66 17.48
CA GLU A 101 0.88 0.72 17.66
C GLU A 101 1.45 1.72 16.63
N ARG A 102 2.76 1.62 16.35
CA ARG A 102 3.48 2.53 15.43
C ARG A 102 3.03 2.38 13.97
N TRP A 103 2.57 1.19 13.58
CA TRP A 103 2.10 0.91 12.22
C TRP A 103 0.60 1.19 12.04
N ARG A 104 -0.21 1.04 13.10
CA ARG A 104 -1.62 1.44 13.12
C ARG A 104 -1.81 2.91 12.69
N VAL A 105 -0.94 3.79 13.16
CA VAL A 105 -0.93 5.21 12.80
C VAL A 105 -0.52 5.41 11.33
N ALA A 106 0.52 4.71 10.85
CA ALA A 106 1.01 4.84 9.47
C ALA A 106 0.03 4.27 8.43
N MET A 107 -0.73 3.22 8.79
CA MET A 107 -1.74 2.58 7.94
C MET A 107 -3.01 3.44 7.85
N ARG A 108 -3.51 3.98 8.98
CA ARG A 108 -4.65 4.92 8.97
C ARG A 108 -4.37 6.19 8.17
N TYR A 109 -3.17 6.75 8.29
CA TYR A 109 -2.78 7.92 7.50
C TYR A 109 -2.79 7.61 6.00
N ARG A 110 -2.39 6.40 5.61
CA ARG A 110 -2.39 5.96 4.21
C ARG A 110 -3.78 5.57 3.67
N SER A 111 -4.64 4.95 4.49
CA SER A 111 -6.03 4.68 4.10
C SER A 111 -6.80 5.99 3.88
N SER A 112 -6.62 6.99 4.77
CA SER A 112 -7.22 8.31 4.56
C SER A 112 -6.73 9.02 3.29
N ALA A 113 -5.48 8.76 2.87
CA ALA A 113 -4.96 9.28 1.61
C ALA A 113 -5.55 8.58 0.38
N ALA A 114 -5.82 7.26 0.47
CA ALA A 114 -6.54 6.52 -0.56
C ALA A 114 -8.01 6.96 -0.67
N ASP A 115 -8.68 7.20 0.47
CA ASP A 115 -10.04 7.77 0.52
C ASP A 115 -10.07 9.19 -0.08
N ALA A 116 -9.07 10.02 0.18
CA ALA A 116 -8.96 11.36 -0.40
C ALA A 116 -8.75 11.32 -1.94
N LEU A 117 -8.02 10.32 -2.46
CA LEU A 117 -7.91 10.07 -3.90
C LEU A 117 -9.25 9.63 -4.51
N ARG A 118 -10.07 8.85 -3.79
CA ARG A 118 -11.44 8.47 -4.19
C ARG A 118 -12.38 9.69 -4.28
N GLU A 119 -12.32 10.61 -3.32
CA GLU A 119 -13.09 11.87 -3.37
C GLU A 119 -12.58 12.86 -4.44
N GLY A 120 -11.29 12.78 -4.79
CA GLY A 120 -10.71 13.54 -5.90
C GLY A 120 -11.22 13.06 -7.26
N VAL A 121 -11.18 11.73 -7.49
CA VAL A 121 -11.66 11.08 -8.73
C VAL A 121 -13.18 11.17 -8.87
N GLY A 122 -13.93 11.10 -7.76
CA GLY A 122 -15.39 11.30 -7.75
C GLY A 122 -15.83 12.72 -8.09
N ARG A 123 -15.01 13.75 -7.82
CA ARG A 123 -15.29 15.15 -8.19
C ARG A 123 -14.96 15.46 -9.64
N THR A 124 -13.91 14.84 -10.21
CA THR A 124 -13.55 15.05 -11.62
C THR A 124 -14.51 14.36 -12.59
N GLY A 125 -15.33 13.40 -12.14
CA GLY A 125 -16.39 12.78 -12.95
C GLY A 125 -17.75 13.51 -12.93
N ALA A 126 -17.95 14.50 -12.07
CA ALA A 126 -19.28 15.08 -11.81
C ALA A 126 -19.46 16.55 -12.22
N ASP A 127 -18.46 17.21 -12.83
CA ASP A 127 -18.53 18.63 -13.19
C ASP A 127 -18.48 18.86 -14.72
N GLY A 128 -19.34 18.12 -15.43
CA GLY A 128 -19.82 18.48 -16.78
C GLY A 128 -21.13 19.29 -16.75
N GLY A 129 -21.57 19.72 -15.57
CA GLY A 129 -22.80 20.47 -15.36
C GLY A 129 -22.53 21.97 -15.28
N VAL A 130 -22.91 22.69 -16.33
CA VAL A 130 -22.95 24.16 -16.40
C VAL A 130 -23.55 24.75 -15.10
N ARG A 131 -22.70 25.27 -14.21
CA ARG A 131 -23.13 26.13 -13.12
C ARG A 131 -23.09 27.58 -13.59
N SER A 132 -24.25 28.09 -14.00
CA SER A 132 -24.49 29.52 -14.09
C SER A 132 -24.42 30.13 -12.67
N GLY A 133 -23.29 30.78 -12.37
CA GLY A 133 -23.11 31.65 -11.21
C GLY A 133 -23.33 33.13 -11.59
N PRO A 134 -23.71 34.00 -10.63
CA PRO A 134 -24.22 35.35 -10.91
C PRO A 134 -23.14 36.28 -11.49
N PRO A 135 -23.52 37.38 -12.17
CA PRO A 135 -22.59 38.24 -12.87
C PRO A 135 -21.55 38.83 -11.90
N ARG A 136 -20.27 38.74 -12.31
CA ARG A 136 -19.16 39.42 -11.63
C ARG A 136 -19.41 40.93 -11.65
N THR A 137 -19.62 41.52 -10.47
CA THR A 137 -19.51 42.96 -10.28
C THR A 137 -18.07 43.38 -10.54
N THR A 138 -17.87 44.19 -11.57
CA THR A 138 -16.60 44.84 -11.88
C THR A 138 -16.19 45.77 -10.73
N PRO A 139 -14.92 45.79 -10.32
CA PRO A 139 -14.46 46.79 -9.35
C PRO A 139 -14.48 48.19 -10.00
N SER A 140 -15.17 49.14 -9.37
CA SER A 140 -15.11 50.56 -9.75
C SER A 140 -13.70 51.10 -9.51
N VAL A 141 -13.05 51.55 -10.59
CA VAL A 141 -11.81 52.33 -10.54
C VAL A 141 -12.17 53.76 -10.10
N PRO A 142 -11.55 54.32 -9.05
CA PRO A 142 -11.75 55.71 -8.70
C PRO A 142 -11.07 56.64 -9.72
N ALA A 143 -11.77 57.71 -10.12
CA ALA A 143 -11.30 58.71 -11.05
C ALA A 143 -10.03 59.43 -10.55
N PRO A 144 -9.12 59.86 -11.45
CA PRO A 144 -7.96 60.64 -11.06
C PRO A 144 -8.40 61.99 -10.52
N ARG A 145 -7.88 62.36 -9.34
CA ARG A 145 -8.03 63.72 -8.80
C ARG A 145 -7.23 64.68 -9.68
N SER A 146 -7.92 65.66 -10.26
CA SER A 146 -7.29 66.82 -10.87
C SER A 146 -7.04 67.89 -9.81
N SER A 147 -5.87 68.54 -9.95
CA SER A 147 -5.35 69.73 -9.25
C SER A 147 -4.64 69.51 -7.92
#